data_AF-A0A7U7J3A7-F1
#
_entry.id   AF-A0A7U7J3A7-F1
#
_cell.length_a   1.000
_cell.length_b   1.000
_cell.length_c   1.000
_cell.angle_alpha   90.00
_cell.angle_beta   90.00
_cell.angle_gamma   90.00
#
_symmetry.space_group_name_H-M   'P 1'
#
loop_
_entity.id
_entity.type
_entity.pdbx_description
1 polymer ?
#
loop_
_entity_poly.entity_id
_entity_poly.type
_entity_poly.pdbx_seq_one_letter_code
_entity_poly.pdbx_strand_id
1 'polypeptide(L)'
;MKPKLPIGLQNLREMRTQGYVYIDKTAHVARLAEQGKYYFLARPRRFGKSLLVDTLAEAFAGSRELFEGLYLEQHWDWSRKYPVLRFDFGSGVLRFREELDERIGVQLAEQARQRGLVLEREGIASRFEERVLRLAEATGQPVVLLIDEYDKPILDNLSEPEPAAVLAMPGAHYHAYGKAPRPGRKVGHLTLRADDAAVLAHGLKRLLLRVGLEADAI
;
A
#
# COMPACT_ATOMS: atom_id res chain seq x y z
N MET A 1 38.86 -3.91 1.22
CA MET A 1 37.91 -2.86 0.78
C MET A 1 36.79 -2.76 1.81
N LYS A 2 36.32 -1.57 2.19
CA LYS A 2 35.20 -1.46 3.15
C LYS A 2 33.89 -1.92 2.48
N PRO A 3 33.04 -2.71 3.15
CA PRO A 3 31.78 -3.17 2.56
C PRO A 3 30.83 -2.00 2.29
N LYS A 4 30.11 -1.99 1.16
CA LYS A 4 29.10 -0.97 0.87
C LYS A 4 27.86 -1.21 1.75
N LEU A 5 27.38 -0.18 2.43
CA LEU A 5 26.17 -0.26 3.25
C LEU A 5 24.92 0.10 2.42
N PRO A 6 23.83 -0.69 2.48
CA PRO A 6 22.62 -0.46 1.70
C PRO A 6 21.71 0.61 2.34
N ILE A 7 22.13 1.88 2.34
CA ILE A 7 21.34 2.97 2.94
C ILE A 7 20.16 3.31 2.03
N GLY A 8 18.93 3.07 2.49
CA GLY A 8 17.70 3.36 1.72
C GLY A 8 17.44 2.36 0.57
N LEU A 9 18.32 1.38 0.37
CA LEU A 9 18.17 0.35 -0.64
C LEU A 9 17.25 -0.77 -0.13
N GLN A 10 16.26 -1.15 -0.93
CA GLN A 10 15.24 -2.16 -0.57
C GLN A 10 15.06 -3.24 -1.66
N ASN A 11 16.02 -3.34 -2.57
CA ASN A 11 16.01 -4.31 -3.66
C ASN A 11 17.14 -5.35 -3.46
N LEU A 12 16.76 -6.61 -3.32
CA LEU A 12 17.68 -7.72 -3.09
C LEU A 12 18.64 -7.87 -4.28
N ARG A 13 18.11 -7.85 -5.52
CA ARG A 13 18.92 -8.01 -6.73
C ARG A 13 20.04 -6.99 -6.80
N GLU A 14 19.74 -5.73 -6.54
CA GLU A 14 20.71 -4.64 -6.47
C GLU A 14 21.74 -4.87 -5.35
N MET A 15 21.29 -5.27 -4.15
CA MET A 15 22.19 -5.58 -3.04
C MET A 15 23.20 -6.67 -3.39
N ARG A 16 22.71 -7.77 -3.98
CA ARG A 16 23.51 -8.95 -4.32
C ARG A 16 24.47 -8.69 -5.47
N THR A 17 24.02 -7.97 -6.51
CA THR A 17 24.81 -7.74 -7.73
C THR A 17 25.79 -6.57 -7.62
N GLN A 18 25.51 -5.55 -6.80
CA GLN A 18 26.36 -4.35 -6.69
C GLN A 18 27.32 -4.34 -5.49
N GLY A 19 27.43 -5.46 -4.77
CA GLY A 19 28.39 -5.65 -3.68
C GLY A 19 28.01 -4.94 -2.38
N TYR A 20 26.71 -4.77 -2.11
CA TYR A 20 26.24 -4.27 -0.81
C TYR A 20 26.22 -5.38 0.25
N VAL A 21 26.39 -4.99 1.51
CA VAL A 21 26.18 -5.89 2.64
C VAL A 21 24.71 -6.26 2.72
N TYR A 22 24.43 -7.56 2.71
CA TYR A 22 23.10 -8.11 3.00
C TYR A 22 23.20 -9.02 4.23
N ILE A 23 22.30 -8.81 5.19
CA ILE A 23 22.20 -9.66 6.38
C ILE A 23 21.17 -10.74 6.09
N ASP A 24 21.62 -11.99 6.03
CA ASP A 24 20.75 -13.10 5.67
C ASP A 24 19.64 -13.32 6.72
N LYS A 25 18.40 -13.18 6.24
CA LYS A 25 17.16 -13.48 6.98
C LYS A 25 16.27 -14.45 6.21
N THR A 26 16.82 -15.10 5.19
CA THR A 26 16.04 -15.90 4.24
C THR A 26 15.47 -17.18 4.85
N ALA A 27 15.98 -17.63 6.00
CA ALA A 27 15.32 -18.65 6.82
C ALA A 27 13.88 -18.29 7.24
N HIS A 28 13.60 -17.00 7.46
CA HIS A 28 12.23 -16.56 7.73
C HIS A 28 11.33 -16.67 6.50
N VAL A 29 11.89 -16.47 5.29
CA VAL A 29 11.14 -16.62 4.04
C VAL A 29 10.72 -18.08 3.83
N ALA A 30 11.63 -19.03 4.01
CA ALA A 30 11.32 -20.46 3.95
C ALA A 30 10.18 -20.82 4.92
N ARG A 31 10.30 -20.37 6.17
CA ARG A 31 9.29 -20.61 7.21
C ARG A 31 7.93 -20.02 6.84
N LEU A 32 7.89 -18.78 6.33
CA LEU A 32 6.64 -18.15 5.92
C LEU A 32 5.99 -18.93 4.77
N ALA A 33 6.75 -19.39 3.78
CA ALA A 33 6.20 -20.14 2.65
C ALA A 33 5.56 -21.48 3.06
N GLU A 34 6.09 -22.15 4.09
CA GLU A 34 5.61 -23.45 4.54
C GLU A 34 4.43 -23.36 5.54
N GLN A 35 4.44 -22.37 6.44
CA GLN A 35 3.57 -22.37 7.62
C GLN A 35 2.17 -21.79 7.37
N GLY A 36 1.92 -21.12 6.25
CA GLY A 36 0.71 -20.32 6.12
C GLY A 36 0.48 -19.78 4.72
N LYS A 37 -0.79 -19.43 4.46
CA LYS A 37 -1.25 -18.92 3.17
C LYS A 37 -1.41 -17.39 3.14
N TYR A 38 -1.75 -16.79 4.28
CA TYR A 38 -2.01 -15.37 4.40
C TYR A 38 -1.20 -14.80 5.55
N TYR A 39 -0.44 -13.75 5.26
CA TYR A 39 0.40 -13.08 6.24
C TYR A 39 0.11 -11.60 6.29
N PHE A 40 0.10 -11.09 7.51
CA PHE A 40 0.01 -9.68 7.81
C PHE A 40 1.28 -9.23 8.54
N LEU A 41 2.07 -8.38 7.90
CA LEU A 41 3.37 -7.94 8.42
C LEU A 41 3.24 -6.58 9.14
N ALA A 42 2.70 -6.60 10.37
CA ALA A 42 2.60 -5.40 11.21
C ALA A 42 3.93 -5.07 11.90
N ARG A 43 4.64 -4.02 11.46
CA ARG A 43 5.85 -3.50 12.14
C ARG A 43 5.99 -1.98 11.95
N PRO A 44 6.82 -1.28 12.75
CA PRO A 44 7.11 0.15 12.55
C PRO A 44 7.84 0.45 11.23
N ARG A 45 7.90 1.74 10.86
CA ARG A 45 8.62 2.24 9.67
C ARG A 45 10.12 1.93 9.76
N ARG A 46 10.75 1.67 8.60
CA ARG A 46 12.20 1.38 8.45
C ARG A 46 12.73 0.09 9.08
N PHE A 47 11.85 -0.88 9.36
CA PHE A 47 12.25 -2.21 9.86
C PHE A 47 12.56 -3.24 8.76
N GLY A 48 12.80 -2.80 7.53
CA GLY A 48 13.16 -3.67 6.41
C GLY A 48 12.02 -4.52 5.85
N LYS A 49 10.76 -4.09 6.04
CA LYS A 49 9.58 -4.78 5.50
C LYS A 49 9.62 -4.86 3.97
N SER A 50 9.84 -3.73 3.31
CA SER A 50 9.93 -3.67 1.84
C SER A 50 11.03 -4.55 1.28
N LEU A 51 12.21 -4.60 1.93
CA LEU A 51 13.29 -5.53 1.55
C LEU A 51 12.88 -7.00 1.73
N LEU A 52 12.14 -7.33 2.78
CA LEU A 52 11.63 -8.69 2.99
C LEU A 52 10.58 -9.05 1.92
N VAL A 53 9.68 -8.12 1.59
CA VAL A 53 8.69 -8.31 0.50
C VAL A 53 9.39 -8.50 -0.84
N ASP A 54 10.42 -7.73 -1.12
CA ASP A 54 11.26 -7.88 -2.32
C ASP A 54 11.99 -9.24 -2.34
N THR A 55 12.54 -9.66 -1.19
CA THR A 55 13.18 -10.98 -1.02
C THR A 55 12.18 -12.13 -1.27
N LEU A 56 10.94 -12.01 -0.78
CA LEU A 56 9.86 -12.97 -1.05
C LEU A 56 9.54 -13.02 -2.54
N ALA A 57 9.45 -11.86 -3.21
CA ALA A 57 9.18 -11.80 -4.63
C ALA A 57 10.25 -12.54 -5.46
N GLU A 58 11.53 -12.30 -5.19
CA GLU A 58 12.64 -12.95 -5.88
C GLU A 58 12.69 -14.47 -5.60
N ALA A 59 12.40 -14.90 -4.37
CA ALA A 59 12.35 -16.33 -4.01
C ALA A 59 11.23 -17.06 -4.76
N PHE A 60 10.01 -16.51 -4.74
CA PHE A 60 8.86 -17.11 -5.43
C PHE A 60 8.96 -17.04 -6.96
N ALA A 61 9.59 -15.99 -7.51
CA ALA A 61 9.90 -15.90 -8.94
C ALA A 61 10.97 -16.91 -9.39
N GLY A 62 11.71 -17.52 -8.45
CA GLY A 62 12.71 -18.55 -8.71
C GLY A 62 14.07 -17.99 -9.14
N SER A 63 14.43 -16.80 -8.68
CA SER A 63 15.72 -16.14 -8.95
C SER A 63 16.83 -16.69 -8.08
N ARG A 64 17.11 -17.99 -8.22
CA ARG A 64 18.06 -18.76 -7.41
C ARG A 64 19.43 -18.09 -7.29
N GLU A 65 19.89 -17.45 -8.36
CA GLU A 65 21.20 -16.78 -8.42
C GLU A 65 21.38 -15.71 -7.33
N LEU A 66 20.28 -15.09 -6.87
CA LEU A 66 20.35 -14.08 -5.81
C LEU A 66 20.57 -14.68 -4.42
N PHE A 67 20.29 -15.96 -4.27
CA PHE A 67 20.30 -16.67 -3.00
C PHE A 67 21.55 -17.51 -2.77
N GLU A 68 22.51 -17.52 -3.69
CA GLU A 68 23.81 -18.20 -3.51
C GLU A 68 24.49 -17.77 -2.21
N GLY A 69 24.87 -18.73 -1.38
CA GLY A 69 25.45 -18.53 -0.05
C GLY A 69 24.48 -18.03 1.03
N LEU A 70 23.17 -17.96 0.74
CA LEU A 70 22.11 -17.67 1.72
C LEU A 70 21.38 -18.95 2.10
N TYR A 71 20.66 -18.93 3.23
CA TYR A 71 19.89 -20.07 3.70
C TYR A 71 18.94 -20.66 2.64
N LEU A 72 18.22 -19.82 1.88
CA LEU A 72 17.28 -20.32 0.87
C LEU A 72 17.92 -21.12 -0.27
N GLU A 73 19.23 -20.99 -0.53
CA GLU A 73 19.89 -21.72 -1.62
C GLU A 73 19.60 -23.22 -1.56
N GLN A 74 19.63 -23.79 -0.35
CA GLN A 74 19.46 -25.22 -0.08
C GLN A 74 18.08 -25.55 0.50
N HIS A 75 17.32 -24.55 0.94
CA HIS A 75 16.07 -24.70 1.67
C HIS A 75 14.87 -24.14 0.89
N TRP A 76 14.93 -24.21 -0.44
CA TRP A 76 13.86 -23.79 -1.35
C TRP A 76 13.77 -24.71 -2.56
N ASP A 77 12.55 -24.99 -3.02
CA ASP A 77 12.32 -25.76 -4.24
C ASP A 77 12.42 -24.84 -5.47
N TRP A 78 13.63 -24.67 -5.99
CA TRP A 78 13.91 -23.86 -7.17
C TRP A 78 13.36 -24.43 -8.48
N SER A 79 12.85 -25.68 -8.49
CA SER A 79 12.17 -26.23 -9.66
C SER A 79 10.78 -25.61 -9.86
N ARG A 80 10.21 -25.04 -8.80
CA ARG A 80 8.91 -24.36 -8.83
C ARG A 80 9.09 -22.85 -8.93
N LYS A 81 8.34 -22.24 -9.84
CA LYS A 81 8.31 -20.79 -10.03
C LYS A 81 6.86 -20.34 -10.00
N TYR A 82 6.58 -19.32 -9.22
CA TYR A 82 5.24 -18.79 -9.04
C TYR A 82 5.11 -17.44 -9.75
N PRO A 83 3.99 -17.15 -10.41
CA PRO A 83 3.70 -15.79 -10.84
C PRO A 83 3.51 -14.89 -9.60
N VAL A 84 4.30 -13.82 -9.52
CA VAL A 84 4.23 -12.83 -8.45
C VAL A 84 3.54 -11.56 -8.95
N LEU A 85 2.55 -11.10 -8.19
CA LEU A 85 1.93 -9.78 -8.32
C LEU A 85 2.32 -8.93 -7.12
N ARG A 86 2.93 -7.77 -7.35
CA ARG A 86 3.39 -6.87 -6.29
C ARG A 86 2.71 -5.51 -6.39
N PHE A 87 2.04 -5.08 -5.34
CA PHE A 87 1.47 -3.73 -5.26
C PHE A 87 2.23 -2.91 -4.23
N ASP A 88 2.52 -1.66 -4.55
CA ASP A 88 3.19 -0.72 -3.67
C ASP A 88 2.40 0.59 -3.58
N PHE A 89 2.01 0.96 -2.36
CA PHE A 89 1.29 2.19 -2.07
C PHE A 89 2.18 3.26 -1.41
N GLY A 90 3.49 3.03 -1.34
CA GLY A 90 4.51 3.85 -0.68
C GLY A 90 4.78 5.22 -1.31
N SER A 91 4.60 5.39 -2.63
CA SER A 91 4.78 6.69 -3.31
C SER A 91 3.55 7.61 -3.23
N GLY A 92 3.67 8.90 -3.52
CA GLY A 92 2.54 9.84 -3.54
C GLY A 92 1.87 10.12 -2.19
N VAL A 93 0.82 10.95 -2.21
CA VAL A 93 -0.15 11.15 -1.10
C VAL A 93 -1.51 10.89 -1.73
N LEU A 94 -2.28 9.96 -1.17
CA LEU A 94 -3.62 9.65 -1.65
C LEU A 94 -4.63 10.31 -0.73
N ARG A 95 -5.41 11.26 -1.25
CA ARG A 95 -6.38 12.03 -0.46
C ARG A 95 -7.80 11.50 -0.64
N PHE A 96 -8.10 11.01 -1.83
CA PHE A 96 -9.45 10.54 -2.18
C PHE A 96 -9.45 9.08 -2.63
N ARG A 97 -10.61 8.45 -2.55
CA ARG A 97 -10.77 7.04 -2.92
C ARG A 97 -10.48 6.81 -4.41
N GLU A 98 -10.83 7.80 -5.23
CA GLU A 98 -10.67 7.80 -6.67
C GLU A 98 -9.19 7.74 -7.06
N GLU A 99 -8.32 8.45 -6.33
CA GLU A 99 -6.86 8.41 -6.54
C GLU A 99 -6.28 7.02 -6.19
N LEU A 100 -6.79 6.38 -5.13
CA LEU A 100 -6.41 5.00 -4.79
C LEU A 100 -6.86 4.03 -5.89
N ASP A 101 -8.09 4.19 -6.38
CA ASP A 101 -8.65 3.36 -7.45
C ASP A 101 -7.86 3.53 -8.76
N GLU A 102 -7.54 4.76 -9.16
CA GLU A 102 -6.68 5.06 -10.29
C GLU A 102 -5.31 4.39 -10.12
N ARG A 103 -4.69 4.52 -8.96
CA ARG A 103 -3.38 3.95 -8.69
C ARG A 103 -3.35 2.43 -8.73
N ILE A 104 -4.38 1.76 -8.23
CA ILE A 104 -4.52 0.30 -8.37
C ILE A 104 -4.68 -0.04 -9.86
N GLY A 105 -5.49 0.74 -10.59
CA GLY A 105 -5.68 0.59 -12.04
C GLY A 105 -4.39 0.71 -12.84
N VAL A 106 -3.56 1.71 -12.54
CA VAL A 106 -2.26 1.94 -13.18
C VAL A 106 -1.32 0.76 -12.91
N GLN A 107 -1.17 0.34 -11.65
CA GLN A 107 -0.31 -0.80 -11.30
C GLN A 107 -0.75 -2.10 -12.00
N LEU A 108 -2.07 -2.36 -12.05
CA LEU A 108 -2.62 -3.50 -12.80
C LEU A 108 -2.26 -3.43 -14.29
N ALA A 109 -2.45 -2.28 -14.92
CA ALA A 109 -2.19 -2.08 -16.34
C ALA A 109 -0.70 -2.21 -16.68
N GLU A 110 0.18 -1.61 -15.88
CA GLU A 110 1.64 -1.69 -16.06
C GLU A 110 2.14 -3.13 -15.95
N GLN A 111 1.70 -3.86 -14.92
CA GLN A 111 2.07 -5.25 -14.75
C GLN A 111 1.48 -6.16 -15.83
N ALA A 112 0.28 -5.86 -16.32
CA ALA A 112 -0.30 -6.55 -17.45
C ALA A 112 0.54 -6.37 -18.72
N ARG A 113 0.91 -5.11 -19.01
CA ARG A 113 1.74 -4.73 -20.15
C ARG A 113 3.11 -5.40 -20.14
N GLN A 114 3.77 -5.50 -18.98
CA GLN A 114 5.07 -6.17 -18.83
C GLN A 114 5.07 -7.64 -19.29
N ARG A 115 3.89 -8.27 -19.38
CA ARG A 115 3.71 -9.65 -19.86
C ARG A 115 2.91 -9.74 -21.15
N GLY A 116 2.71 -8.64 -21.86
CA GLY A 116 1.94 -8.59 -23.11
C GLY A 116 0.47 -8.96 -22.95
N LEU A 117 -0.10 -8.81 -21.75
CA LEU A 117 -1.49 -9.13 -21.47
C LEU A 117 -2.36 -7.86 -21.54
N VAL A 118 -3.47 -7.96 -22.25
CA VAL A 118 -4.54 -6.96 -22.26
C VAL A 118 -5.64 -7.44 -21.34
N LEU A 119 -6.08 -6.59 -20.41
CA LEU A 119 -7.19 -6.89 -19.51
C LEU A 119 -8.47 -6.34 -20.15
N GLU A 120 -9.45 -7.21 -20.34
CA GLU A 120 -10.68 -6.92 -21.07
C GLU A 120 -11.84 -6.53 -20.15
N ARG A 121 -11.79 -6.94 -18.88
CA ARG A 121 -12.87 -6.66 -17.93
C ARG A 121 -12.87 -5.19 -17.48
N GLU A 122 -14.05 -4.69 -17.16
CA GLU A 122 -14.22 -3.36 -16.59
C GLU A 122 -14.19 -3.37 -15.06
N GLY A 123 -13.68 -2.29 -14.47
CA GLY A 123 -13.55 -2.12 -13.03
C GLY A 123 -12.33 -2.81 -12.42
N ILE A 124 -11.86 -2.29 -11.29
CA ILE A 124 -10.60 -2.73 -10.64
C ILE A 124 -10.69 -4.19 -10.17
N ALA A 125 -11.78 -4.55 -9.49
CA ALA A 125 -11.97 -5.89 -8.96
C ALA A 125 -11.94 -6.95 -10.08
N SER A 126 -12.70 -6.71 -11.15
CA SER A 126 -12.78 -7.61 -12.29
C SER A 126 -11.44 -7.73 -13.02
N ARG A 127 -10.72 -6.60 -13.23
CA ARG A 127 -9.37 -6.61 -13.83
C ARG A 127 -8.35 -7.34 -12.97
N PHE A 128 -8.41 -7.18 -11.66
CA PHE A 128 -7.54 -7.90 -10.73
C PHE A 128 -7.82 -9.41 -10.76
N GLU A 129 -9.08 -9.81 -10.72
CA GLU A 129 -9.49 -11.21 -10.83
C GLU A 129 -9.05 -11.83 -12.16
N GLU A 130 -9.33 -11.15 -13.28
CA GLU A 130 -8.89 -11.55 -14.62
C GLU A 130 -7.37 -11.74 -14.66
N ARG A 131 -6.63 -10.81 -14.07
CA ARG A 131 -5.17 -10.89 -14.02
C ARG A 131 -4.69 -12.11 -13.25
N VAL A 132 -5.29 -12.40 -12.10
CA VAL A 132 -4.94 -13.58 -11.29
C VAL A 132 -5.25 -14.86 -12.04
N LEU A 133 -6.44 -14.97 -12.65
CA LEU A 133 -6.85 -16.15 -13.40
C LEU A 133 -5.95 -16.40 -14.62
N ARG A 134 -5.72 -15.38 -15.46
CA ARG A 134 -4.85 -15.51 -16.64
C ARG A 134 -3.41 -15.88 -16.26
N LEU A 135 -2.89 -15.37 -15.13
CA LEU A 135 -1.56 -15.73 -14.65
C LEU A 135 -1.50 -17.18 -14.15
N ALA A 136 -2.52 -17.63 -13.42
CA ALA A 136 -2.60 -18.99 -12.94
C ALA A 136 -2.72 -19.99 -14.10
N GLU A 137 -3.56 -19.70 -15.10
CA GLU A 137 -3.72 -20.51 -16.31
C GLU A 137 -2.42 -20.57 -17.12
N ALA A 138 -1.77 -19.43 -17.37
CA ALA A 138 -0.56 -19.38 -18.20
C ALA A 138 0.64 -20.08 -17.57
N THR A 139 0.71 -20.16 -16.24
CA THR A 139 1.85 -20.76 -15.52
C THR A 139 1.56 -22.14 -14.95
N GLY A 140 0.28 -22.52 -14.83
CA GLY A 140 -0.15 -23.70 -14.09
C GLY A 140 0.13 -23.63 -12.58
N GLN A 141 0.41 -22.43 -12.05
CA GLN A 141 0.85 -22.21 -10.68
C GLN A 141 -0.04 -21.18 -9.98
N PRO A 142 -0.26 -21.30 -8.66
CA PRO A 142 -0.98 -20.29 -7.91
C PRO A 142 -0.22 -18.95 -7.90
N VAL A 143 -0.95 -17.85 -7.84
CA VAL A 143 -0.38 -16.50 -7.83
C VAL A 143 0.02 -16.09 -6.41
N VAL A 144 1.23 -15.57 -6.28
CA VAL A 144 1.72 -14.94 -5.05
C VAL A 144 1.40 -13.45 -5.10
N LEU A 145 0.56 -13.00 -4.18
CA LEU A 145 0.20 -11.58 -4.04
C LEU A 145 0.98 -10.94 -2.91
N LEU A 146 1.74 -9.90 -3.24
CA LEU A 146 2.51 -9.11 -2.29
C LEU A 146 2.01 -7.67 -2.30
N ILE A 147 1.72 -7.11 -1.13
CA ILE A 147 1.25 -5.74 -0.98
C ILE A 147 2.14 -5.03 0.02
N ASP A 148 2.85 -4.00 -0.44
CA ASP A 148 3.72 -3.16 0.38
C ASP A 148 3.06 -1.81 0.69
N GLU A 149 3.39 -1.25 1.86
CA GLU A 149 2.88 0.03 2.36
C GLU A 149 1.33 0.18 2.27
N TYR A 150 0.59 -0.92 2.43
CA TYR A 150 -0.88 -0.96 2.35
C TYR A 150 -1.57 0.00 3.35
N ASP A 151 -0.88 0.34 4.43
CA ASP A 151 -1.34 1.22 5.50
C ASP A 151 -1.15 2.70 5.15
N LYS A 152 -0.25 3.04 4.23
CA LYS A 152 0.03 4.43 3.86
C LYS A 152 -1.22 5.22 3.44
N PRO A 153 -2.10 4.73 2.53
CA PRO A 153 -3.31 5.47 2.16
C PRO A 153 -4.24 5.73 3.35
N ILE A 154 -4.25 4.82 4.33
CA ILE A 154 -5.02 4.98 5.57
C ILE A 154 -4.37 6.04 6.46
N LEU A 155 -3.04 5.99 6.60
CA LEU A 155 -2.27 6.93 7.41
C LEU A 155 -2.30 8.36 6.86
N ASP A 156 -2.26 8.51 5.54
CA ASP A 156 -2.31 9.82 4.86
C ASP A 156 -3.63 10.57 5.16
N ASN A 157 -4.72 9.84 5.43
CA ASN A 157 -6.05 10.40 5.69
C ASN A 157 -6.49 10.30 7.16
N LEU A 158 -5.64 9.77 8.05
CA LEU A 158 -6.02 9.54 9.45
C LEU A 158 -6.36 10.84 10.19
N SER A 159 -5.85 11.97 9.69
CA SER A 159 -6.00 13.31 10.26
C SER A 159 -6.94 14.21 9.44
N GLU A 160 -7.70 13.69 8.48
CA GLU A 160 -8.64 14.50 7.70
C GLU A 160 -10.10 14.38 8.19
N PRO A 161 -10.82 15.51 8.37
CA PRO A 161 -10.32 16.88 8.21
C PRO A 161 -9.35 17.26 9.33
N GLU A 162 -8.36 18.11 9.02
CA GLU A 162 -7.35 18.56 9.97
C GLU A 162 -8.03 19.21 11.20
N PRO A 163 -8.01 18.56 12.38
CA PRO A 163 -8.75 19.07 13.53
C PRO A 163 -8.26 20.47 13.94
N ALA A 164 -6.97 20.76 13.75
CA ALA A 164 -6.39 22.07 14.02
C ALA A 164 -6.98 23.17 13.12
N ALA A 165 -7.19 22.91 11.83
CA ALA A 165 -7.76 23.88 10.90
C ALA A 165 -9.22 24.22 11.23
N VAL A 166 -9.97 23.23 11.73
CA VAL A 166 -11.33 23.42 12.25
C VAL A 166 -11.30 24.19 13.57
N LEU A 167 -10.49 23.76 14.53
CA LEU A 167 -10.43 24.36 15.87
C LEU A 167 -9.87 25.79 15.86
N ALA A 168 -9.13 26.16 14.82
CA ALA A 168 -8.67 27.54 14.60
C ALA A 168 -9.79 28.51 14.18
N MET A 169 -10.98 28.01 13.82
CA MET A 169 -12.12 28.88 13.50
C MET A 169 -12.84 29.32 14.78
N PRO A 170 -13.02 30.64 15.00
CA PRO A 170 -13.82 31.15 16.12
C PRO A 170 -15.24 30.56 16.10
N GLY A 171 -15.69 30.03 17.23
CA GLY A 171 -17.00 29.40 17.37
C GLY A 171 -17.11 27.99 16.78
N ALA A 172 -16.04 27.42 16.22
CA ALA A 172 -16.04 26.05 15.74
C ALA A 172 -15.68 25.04 16.83
N HIS A 173 -16.42 23.94 16.87
CA HIS A 173 -16.23 22.83 17.77
C HIS A 173 -16.15 21.54 16.96
N TYR A 174 -15.16 20.71 17.26
CA TYR A 174 -14.96 19.40 16.67
C TYR A 174 -15.05 18.32 17.75
N HIS A 175 -15.89 17.31 17.53
CA HIS A 175 -15.98 16.15 18.39
C HIS A 175 -15.86 14.87 17.58
N ALA A 176 -14.73 14.18 17.73
CA ALA A 176 -14.49 12.86 17.17
C ALA A 176 -15.04 11.75 18.07
N TYR A 177 -15.69 10.74 17.51
CA TYR A 177 -16.21 9.58 18.25
C TYR A 177 -15.23 8.42 18.36
N GLY A 178 -13.97 8.58 17.91
CA GLY A 178 -12.96 7.52 17.93
C GLY A 178 -13.33 6.29 17.07
N LYS A 179 -14.24 6.44 16.11
CA LYS A 179 -14.72 5.37 15.23
C LYS A 179 -13.95 5.38 13.91
N ALA A 180 -13.57 4.20 13.42
CA ALA A 180 -13.05 4.06 12.06
C ALA A 180 -14.10 4.50 11.01
N PRO A 181 -13.71 5.27 9.98
CA PRO A 181 -14.60 5.67 8.88
C PRO A 181 -15.10 4.49 8.05
N ARG A 182 -16.40 4.47 7.72
CA ARG A 182 -17.06 3.54 6.78
C ARG A 182 -18.27 4.23 6.14
N PRO A 183 -18.72 3.84 4.93
CA PRO A 183 -19.88 4.45 4.27
C PRO A 183 -21.11 4.50 5.19
N GLY A 184 -21.75 5.67 5.28
CA GLY A 184 -22.93 5.91 6.14
C GLY A 184 -22.66 5.95 7.65
N ARG A 185 -21.41 5.74 8.11
CA ARG A 185 -21.08 5.74 9.54
C ARG A 185 -20.72 7.14 10.02
N LYS A 186 -21.51 7.67 10.96
CA LYS A 186 -21.18 8.90 11.69
C LYS A 186 -19.94 8.71 12.56
N VAL A 187 -18.84 9.38 12.22
CA VAL A 187 -17.53 9.31 12.92
C VAL A 187 -17.26 10.48 13.88
N GLY A 188 -18.09 11.52 13.83
CA GLY A 188 -18.01 12.68 14.68
C GLY A 188 -19.09 13.70 14.35
N HIS A 189 -18.92 14.92 14.85
CA HIS A 189 -19.66 16.08 14.38
C HIS A 189 -18.83 17.35 14.49
N LEU A 190 -19.20 18.31 13.64
CA LEU A 190 -18.70 19.68 13.64
C LEU A 190 -19.86 20.59 14.02
N THR A 191 -19.60 21.58 14.86
CA THR A 191 -20.59 22.60 15.22
C THR A 191 -19.95 23.96 15.09
N LEU A 192 -20.63 24.88 14.41
CA LEU A 192 -20.23 26.26 14.31
C LEU A 192 -21.29 27.12 15.01
N ARG A 193 -20.83 28.01 15.89
CA ARG A 193 -21.67 28.98 16.60
C ARG A 193 -21.29 30.38 16.19
N ALA A 194 -22.30 31.23 16.01
CA ALA A 194 -22.15 32.66 15.81
C ALA A 194 -23.39 33.37 16.36
N ASP A 195 -23.22 34.62 16.76
CA ASP A 195 -24.30 35.44 17.33
C ASP A 195 -25.20 36.07 16.26
N ASP A 196 -24.79 36.00 14.99
CA ASP A 196 -25.48 36.58 13.84
C ASP A 196 -25.58 35.57 12.68
N ALA A 197 -26.70 35.59 11.96
CA ALA A 197 -26.99 34.66 10.88
C ALA A 197 -26.08 34.86 9.65
N ALA A 198 -25.70 36.10 9.32
CA ALA A 198 -24.78 36.36 8.21
C ALA A 198 -23.36 35.90 8.56
N VAL A 199 -22.93 36.10 9.81
CA VAL A 199 -21.65 35.57 10.32
C VAL A 199 -21.66 34.04 10.32
N LEU A 200 -22.77 33.42 10.73
CA LEU A 200 -22.93 31.96 10.69
C LEU A 200 -22.82 31.43 9.25
N ALA A 201 -23.53 32.03 8.31
CA ALA A 201 -23.51 31.63 6.90
C ALA A 201 -22.11 31.78 6.28
N HIS A 202 -21.43 32.90 6.56
CA HIS A 202 -20.06 33.11 6.10
C HIS A 202 -19.07 32.11 6.72
N GLY A 203 -19.20 31.88 8.04
CA GLY A 203 -18.38 30.90 8.75
C GLY A 203 -18.64 29.48 8.27
N LEU A 204 -19.88 29.12 7.95
CA LEU A 204 -20.24 27.79 7.45
C LEU A 204 -19.57 27.52 6.10
N LYS A 205 -19.60 28.47 5.17
CA LYS A 205 -18.88 28.37 3.89
C LYS A 205 -17.38 28.17 4.09
N ARG A 206 -16.78 28.90 5.04
CA ARG A 206 -15.36 28.76 5.38
C ARG A 206 -15.02 27.43 6.05
N LEU A 207 -15.94 26.85 6.80
CA LEU A 207 -15.79 25.56 7.45
C LEU A 207 -15.89 24.42 6.42
N LEU A 208 -16.90 24.47 5.54
CA LEU A 208 -17.09 23.49 4.46
C LEU A 208 -15.83 23.36 3.58
N LEU A 209 -15.28 24.49 3.14
CA LEU A 209 -14.03 24.52 2.37
C LEU A 209 -12.84 23.90 3.11
N ARG A 210 -12.77 24.02 4.44
CA ARG A 210 -11.69 23.45 5.27
C ARG A 210 -11.83 21.95 5.50
N VAL A 211 -13.03 21.41 5.35
CA VAL A 211 -13.32 19.99 5.52
C VAL A 211 -13.53 19.27 4.19
N GLY A 212 -13.17 19.92 3.07
CA GLY A 212 -13.23 19.34 1.73
C GLY A 212 -14.65 19.23 1.15
N LEU A 213 -15.61 19.98 1.69
CA LEU A 213 -16.98 20.02 1.19
C LEU A 213 -17.23 21.31 0.39
N GLU A 214 -18.07 21.23 -0.64
CA GLU A 214 -18.46 22.40 -1.42
C GLU A 214 -19.26 23.40 -0.56
N ALA A 215 -19.01 24.69 -0.76
CA ALA A 215 -19.65 25.75 0.01
C ALA A 215 -21.17 25.87 -0.22
N ASP A 216 -21.67 25.28 -1.31
CA ASP A 216 -23.08 25.27 -1.71
C ASP A 216 -23.75 23.92 -1.41
N ALA A 217 -23.10 23.03 -0.64
CA ALA A 217 -23.64 21.71 -0.29
C ALA A 217 -24.77 21.74 0.77
N ILE A 218 -25.26 22.93 1.17
CA ILE A 218 -26.29 23.14 2.20
C ILE A 218 -27.31 24.17 1.72
#